data_AF-A0A920M0E3-F1
#
_entry.id   AF-A0A920M0E3-F1
#
_cell.length_a   1.000
_cell.length_b   1.000
_cell.length_c   1.000
_cell.angle_alpha   90.00
_cell.angle_beta   90.00
_cell.angle_gamma   90.00
#
_symmetry.space_group_name_H-M   'P 1'
#
loop_
_entity.id
_entity.type
_entity.pdbx_description
1 polymer ?
#
loop_
_entity_poly.entity_id
_entity_poly.type
_entity_poly.pdbx_seq_one_letter_code
_entity_poly.pdbx_strand_id
1 'polypeptide(L)'
;MKKYFEQQVYVFEEQIKLALENNLPIVIHSRDSFNEIYEVLKKFKSENLRGIFHCFTGDKEQAKKIIDLNFHLGIGGVVTFKNGKISDF
;
A
#
# COMPACT_ATOMS: atom_id res chain seq x y z
N MET A 1 -9.49 8.68 17.75
CA MET A 1 -9.51 9.42 16.46
C MET A 1 -8.07 9.44 15.91
N LYS A 2 -7.83 9.00 14.68
CA LYS A 2 -6.48 9.00 14.08
C LYS A 2 -6.04 10.46 13.86
N LYS A 3 -4.89 10.86 14.41
CA LYS A 3 -4.38 12.24 14.28
C LYS A 3 -4.03 12.52 12.81
N TYR A 4 -4.45 13.68 12.31
CA TYR A 4 -4.22 14.13 10.93
C TYR A 4 -4.72 13.18 9.84
N PHE A 5 -5.78 12.41 10.11
CA PHE A 5 -6.26 11.41 9.15
C PHE A 5 -6.64 12.03 7.80
N GLU A 6 -7.41 13.12 7.81
CA GLU A 6 -7.84 13.81 6.60
C GLU A 6 -6.65 14.35 5.79
N GLN A 7 -5.63 14.89 6.47
CA GLN A 7 -4.41 15.39 5.83
C GLN A 7 -3.58 14.26 5.23
N GLN A 8 -3.48 13.10 5.90
CA GLN A 8 -2.79 11.94 5.37
C GLN A 8 -3.48 11.41 4.12
N VAL A 9 -4.82 11.34 4.11
CA VAL A 9 -5.60 10.94 2.93
C VAL A 9 -5.41 11.96 1.80
N TYR A 10 -5.56 13.25 2.08
CA TYR A 10 -5.40 14.31 1.08
C TYR A 10 -4.01 14.27 0.42
N VAL A 11 -2.94 14.27 1.21
CA VAL A 11 -1.57 14.27 0.68
C VAL A 11 -1.23 12.96 -0.05
N PHE A 12 -1.83 11.84 0.35
CA PHE A 12 -1.67 10.57 -0.36
C PHE A 12 -2.37 10.61 -1.74
N GLU A 13 -3.60 11.14 -1.81
CA GLU A 13 -4.32 11.31 -3.08
C GLU A 13 -3.56 12.24 -4.05
N GLU A 14 -3.02 13.36 -3.55
CA GLU A 14 -2.23 14.27 -4.38
C GLU A 14 -0.93 13.62 -4.92
N GLN A 15 -0.23 12.82 -4.10
CA GLN A 15 0.95 12.09 -4.55
C GLN A 15 0.62 11.01 -5.60
N ILE A 16 -0.54 10.34 -5.49
CA ILE A 16 -1.00 9.40 -6.51
C ILE A 16 -1.25 10.13 -7.83
N LYS A 17 -1.91 11.29 -7.80
CA LYS A 17 -2.14 12.09 -9.01
C LYS A 17 -0.82 12.50 -9.67
N LEU A 18 0.13 13.02 -8.90
CA LEU A 18 1.45 13.39 -9.40
C LEU A 18 2.19 12.20 -10.03
N ALA A 19 2.12 11.02 -9.41
CA ALA A 19 2.72 9.81 -9.94
C ALA A 19 2.08 9.38 -11.27
N LEU A 20 0.74 9.46 -11.38
CA LEU A 20 0.02 9.16 -12.61
C LEU A 20 0.35 10.15 -13.73
N GLU A 21 0.37 11.45 -13.43
CA GLU A 21 0.74 12.52 -14.38
C GLU A 21 2.14 12.31 -14.97
N ASN A 22 3.08 11.80 -14.16
CA ASN A 22 4.47 11.57 -14.56
C ASN A 22 4.75 10.11 -14.96
N ASN A 23 3.73 9.25 -14.98
CA ASN A 23 3.85 7.81 -15.22
C ASN A 23 4.92 7.12 -14.34
N LEU A 24 5.00 7.48 -13.06
CA LEU A 24 5.95 6.94 -12.09
C LEU A 24 5.29 5.89 -11.18
N PRO A 25 6.03 4.84 -10.77
CA PRO A 25 5.57 3.93 -9.72
C PRO A 25 5.63 4.60 -8.35
N ILE A 26 4.79 4.15 -7.40
CA ILE A 26 4.77 4.66 -6.02
C ILE A 26 5.25 3.63 -4.99
N VAL A 27 5.92 4.09 -3.94
CA VAL A 27 6.33 3.28 -2.79
C VAL A 27 5.42 3.63 -1.62
N ILE A 28 4.62 2.66 -1.18
CA ILE A 28 3.59 2.86 -0.17
C ILE A 28 4.06 2.29 1.16
N HIS A 29 4.05 3.11 2.20
CA HIS A 29 4.19 2.65 3.57
C HIS A 29 2.80 2.46 4.19
N SER A 30 2.59 1.33 4.87
CA SER A 30 1.35 1.07 5.61
C SER A 30 1.66 0.52 6.99
N ARG A 31 1.04 1.12 8.02
CA ARG A 31 1.03 0.62 9.39
C ARG A 31 -0.38 0.80 9.96
N ASP A 32 -1.04 -0.31 10.27
CA ASP A 32 -2.41 -0.35 10.82
C ASP A 32 -3.43 0.51 10.02
N SER A 33 -3.20 0.64 8.71
CA SER A 33 -3.96 1.54 7.81
C SER A 33 -4.15 0.95 6.41
N PHE A 34 -4.08 -0.37 6.26
CA PHE A 34 -4.19 -1.04 4.95
C PHE A 34 -5.55 -0.74 4.28
N ASN A 35 -6.65 -0.86 5.02
CA ASN A 35 -7.99 -0.68 4.47
C ASN A 35 -8.20 0.75 3.96
N GLU A 36 -7.74 1.75 4.70
CA GLU A 36 -7.85 3.16 4.32
C GLU A 36 -7.03 3.46 3.07
N ILE A 37 -5.80 2.94 2.99
CA ILE A 37 -4.95 3.05 1.80
C ILE A 37 -5.59 2.37 0.60
N TYR A 38 -6.12 1.15 0.79
CA TYR A 38 -6.76 0.37 -0.27
C TYR A 38 -7.99 1.08 -0.85
N GLU A 39 -8.83 1.68 0.00
CA GLU A 39 -9.99 2.45 -0.46
C GLU A 39 -9.59 3.72 -1.22
N VAL A 40 -8.48 4.37 -0.86
CA VAL A 40 -7.94 5.49 -1.65
C VAL A 40 -7.45 4.99 -3.01
N LEU A 41 -6.62 3.95 -3.06
CA LEU A 41 -6.05 3.41 -4.30
C LEU A 41 -7.13 2.97 -5.30
N LYS A 42 -8.24 2.39 -4.82
CA LYS A 42 -9.37 1.99 -5.68
C LYS A 42 -9.94 3.14 -6.51
N LYS A 43 -9.93 4.38 -6.00
CA LYS A 43 -10.41 5.56 -6.72
C LYS A 43 -9.56 5.89 -7.96
N PHE A 44 -8.29 5.46 -7.95
CA PHE A 44 -7.29 5.76 -8.98
C PHE A 44 -6.90 4.52 -9.81
N LYS A 45 -7.61 3.39 -9.64
CA LYS A 45 -7.28 2.13 -10.30
C LYS A 45 -7.23 2.33 -11.82
N SER A 46 -6.05 2.10 -12.38
CA SER A 46 -5.77 2.18 -13.81
C SER A 46 -4.55 1.32 -14.14
N GLU A 47 -4.29 1.07 -15.41
CA GLU A 47 -3.10 0.32 -15.84
C GLU A 47 -1.78 1.02 -15.46
N ASN A 48 -1.81 2.34 -15.34
CA ASN A 48 -0.64 3.15 -14.99
C ASN A 48 -0.36 3.19 -13.48
N LEU A 49 -1.37 2.95 -12.64
CA LEU A 49 -1.20 2.86 -11.20
C LEU A 49 -0.45 1.57 -10.86
N ARG A 50 0.78 1.71 -10.38
CA ARG A 50 1.66 0.59 -10.02
C ARG A 50 2.63 0.99 -8.93
N GLY A 51 3.23 0.01 -8.27
CA GLY A 51 4.19 0.31 -7.22
C GLY A 51 4.49 -0.85 -6.29
N ILE A 52 4.87 -0.52 -5.07
CA ILE A 52 5.20 -1.51 -4.04
C ILE A 52 4.62 -1.08 -2.69
N PHE A 53 4.01 -2.03 -1.97
CA PHE A 53 3.76 -1.89 -0.53
C PHE A 53 5.05 -2.25 0.21
N HIS A 54 5.81 -1.23 0.59
CA HIS A 54 7.06 -1.39 1.32
C HIS A 54 6.80 -2.00 2.70
N CYS A 55 7.68 -2.93 3.11
CA CYS A 55 7.65 -3.58 4.42
C CYS A 55 6.28 -4.19 4.71
N PHE A 56 5.80 -5.04 3.80
CA PHE A 56 4.48 -5.65 3.90
C PHE A 56 4.43 -6.59 5.11
N THR A 57 3.46 -6.38 6.00
CA THR A 57 3.22 -7.20 7.20
C THR A 57 1.76 -7.67 7.29
N GLY A 58 1.05 -7.66 6.17
CA GLY A 58 -0.36 -8.05 6.08
C GLY A 58 -0.58 -9.56 6.05
N ASP A 59 -1.81 -9.95 5.72
CA ASP A 59 -2.21 -11.35 5.52
C ASP A 59 -2.36 -11.71 4.03
N LYS A 60 -2.73 -12.96 3.75
CA LYS A 60 -2.93 -13.49 2.40
C LYS A 60 -4.01 -12.75 1.60
N GLU A 61 -5.06 -12.28 2.26
CA GLU A 61 -6.14 -11.55 1.59
C GLU A 61 -5.67 -10.15 1.17
N GLN A 62 -4.95 -9.47 2.06
CA GLN A 62 -4.32 -8.18 1.76
C GLN A 62 -3.28 -8.31 0.64
N ALA A 63 -2.46 -9.36 0.68
CA ALA A 63 -1.49 -9.64 -0.38
C ALA A 63 -2.16 -9.80 -1.75
N LYS A 64 -3.27 -10.55 -1.82
CA LYS A 64 -4.03 -10.72 -3.07
C LYS A 64 -4.60 -9.39 -3.56
N LYS A 65 -5.20 -8.60 -2.67
CA LYS A 65 -5.73 -7.25 -2.98
C LYS A 65 -4.65 -6.32 -3.56
N ILE A 66 -3.43 -6.36 -3.02
CA ILE A 66 -2.29 -5.58 -3.50
C ILE A 66 -1.92 -6.01 -4.94
N ILE A 67 -1.80 -7.32 -5.17
CA ILE A 67 -1.44 -7.87 -6.49
C ILE A 67 -2.52 -7.53 -7.54
N ASP A 68 -3.80 -7.65 -7.18
CA ASP A 68 -4.94 -7.32 -8.06
C ASP A 68 -5.04 -5.82 -8.41
N LEU A 69 -4.32 -4.97 -7.69
CA LEU A 69 -4.15 -3.53 -7.97
C LEU A 69 -2.88 -3.20 -8.76
N ASN A 70 -2.12 -4.20 -9.24
CA ASN A 70 -0.85 -4.01 -9.96
C ASN A 70 0.31 -3.49 -9.06
N PHE A 71 0.33 -3.93 -7.79
CA PHE A 71 1.39 -3.61 -6.84
C PHE A 71 2.19 -4.86 -6.43
N HIS A 72 3.45 -4.63 -6.08
CA HIS A 72 4.34 -5.63 -5.50
C HIS A 72 4.30 -5.62 -3.96
N LEU A 73 4.70 -6.75 -3.36
CA LEU A 73 4.88 -6.89 -1.92
C LEU A 73 6.35 -6.67 -1.56
N GLY A 74 6.64 -5.66 -0.74
CA GLY A 74 7.97 -5.42 -0.20
C GLY A 74 8.26 -6.32 0.98
N ILE A 75 8.84 -7.49 0.71
CA ILE A 75 9.28 -8.43 1.74
C ILE A 75 10.70 -8.08 2.17
N GLY A 76 10.89 -7.76 3.45
CA GLY A 76 12.19 -7.43 4.03
C GLY A 76 12.47 -8.26 5.29
N GLY A 77 13.40 -7.78 6.12
CA GLY A 77 13.80 -8.46 7.35
C GLY A 77 12.66 -8.73 8.36
N VAL A 78 11.50 -8.08 8.22
CA VAL A 78 10.30 -8.38 9.02
C VAL A 78 9.85 -9.84 8.93
N VAL A 79 10.21 -10.56 7.86
CA VAL A 79 9.96 -12.00 7.72
C VAL A 79 10.69 -12.83 8.77
N THR A 80 11.81 -12.34 9.32
CA THR A 80 12.59 -13.06 10.34
C THR A 80 12.10 -12.78 11.76
N PHE A 81 11.09 -11.92 11.94
CA PHE A 81 10.55 -11.61 13.26
C PHE A 81 9.59 -12.71 13.70
N LYS A 82 9.71 -13.19 14.94
CA LYS A 82 8.82 -14.20 15.52
C LYS A 82 7.33 -13.78 15.53
N ASN A 83 7.06 -12.48 15.50
CA ASN A 83 5.71 -11.91 15.44
C ASN A 83 5.27 -11.56 14.00
N GLY A 84 6.11 -11.85 13.00
CA GLY A 84 5.79 -11.63 11.60
C GLY A 84 4.83 -12.71 11.12
N LYS A 85 3.62 -12.33 10.71
CA LYS A 85 2.60 -13.26 10.16
C LYS A 85 2.95 -13.80 8.76
N ILE A 86 4.13 -13.45 8.22
CA ILE A 86 4.56 -13.79 6.86
C ILE A 86 4.96 -15.27 6.75
N SER A 87 5.43 -15.89 7.83
CA SER A 87 5.77 -17.31 7.85
C SER A 87 4.56 -18.24 7.75
N ASP A 88 3.35 -17.70 7.94
CA ASP A 88 2.11 -18.48 8.10
C ASP A 88 1.25 -18.49 6.81
N PHE A 89 1.79 -18.02 5.68
CA PHE A 89 1.10 -17.84 4.38
C PHE A 89 0.80 -19.14 3.62
#